data_AF-A0A821BG88-F1
#
_entry.id   AF-A0A821BG88-F1
#
_cell.length_a   1.000
_cell.length_b   1.000
_cell.length_c   1.000
_cell.angle_alpha   90.00
_cell.angle_beta   90.00
_cell.angle_gamma   90.00
#
_symmetry.space_group_name_H-M   'P 1'
#
loop_
_entity.id
_entity.type
_entity.pdbx_description
1 polymer ?
#
loop_
_entity_poly.entity_id
_entity_poly.type
_entity_poly.pdbx_seq_one_letter_code
_entity_poly.pdbx_strand_id
1 'polypeptide(L)'
;MIRRLRGGKQRIEDIPILNKQGKLLCSARDRLERFREFFSELLNVNSVIDPQVISEIQPAKISAAEQIRQEKLPTMAEVQIAPTQMKSGKAGNDEITVDLLKAGGTPVLKWLQQLFVDTWKHEISVEDWSLAILIRLFKKGDKKV
;
A
#
# COMPACT_ATOMS: atom_id res chain seq x y z
N MET A 1 2.28 4.32 -20.44
CA MET A 1 0.83 4.28 -20.81
C MET A 1 0.00 4.23 -19.53
N ILE A 2 -0.58 5.37 -19.11
CA ILE A 2 -1.40 5.46 -17.88
C ILE A 2 -2.74 4.75 -18.15
N ARG A 3 -3.04 3.68 -17.41
CA ARG A 3 -4.31 2.97 -17.54
C ARG A 3 -5.42 3.82 -16.94
N ARG A 4 -6.26 4.40 -17.80
CA ARG A 4 -7.48 5.09 -17.39
C ARG A 4 -8.41 4.07 -16.70
N LEU A 5 -8.77 4.33 -15.44
CA LEU A 5 -9.76 3.53 -14.72
C LEU A 5 -11.06 3.52 -15.53
N ARG A 6 -11.49 2.34 -16.01
CA ARG A 6 -12.75 2.19 -16.74
C ARG A 6 -13.89 2.02 -15.73
N GLY A 7 -14.57 3.12 -15.45
CA GLY A 7 -15.91 3.18 -14.88
C GLY A 7 -16.70 4.20 -15.67
N GLY A 8 -18.02 4.03 -15.83
CA GLY A 8 -18.87 5.00 -16.52
C GLY A 8 -18.62 6.43 -16.00
N LYS A 9 -18.78 7.43 -16.89
CA LYS A 9 -18.57 8.87 -16.66
C LYS A 9 -19.42 9.44 -15.50
N GLN A 10 -19.19 9.01 -14.26
CA GLN A 10 -19.66 9.71 -13.08
C GLN A 10 -18.42 10.23 -12.38
N ARG A 11 -18.34 11.56 -12.23
CA ARG A 11 -17.26 12.20 -11.48
C ARG A 11 -17.37 11.70 -10.04
N ILE A 12 -16.29 11.14 -9.52
CA ILE A 12 -16.19 10.75 -8.10
C ILE A 12 -16.38 11.97 -7.19
N GLU A 13 -16.16 13.17 -7.73
CA GLU A 13 -16.38 14.48 -7.10
C GLU A 13 -17.85 14.72 -6.72
N ASP A 14 -18.82 14.10 -7.41
CA ASP A 14 -20.26 14.34 -7.21
C ASP A 14 -20.90 13.38 -6.19
N ILE A 15 -20.10 12.55 -5.50
CA ILE A 15 -20.63 11.61 -4.51
C ILE A 15 -20.73 12.33 -3.16
N PRO A 16 -21.96 12.59 -2.66
CA PRO A 16 -22.16 13.28 -1.39
C PRO A 16 -21.56 12.45 -0.24
N ILE A 17 -20.72 13.08 0.58
CA ILE A 17 -20.22 12.48 1.81
C ILE A 17 -21.18 12.88 2.91
N LEU A 18 -21.74 11.90 3.60
CA LEU A 18 -22.68 12.14 4.70
C LEU A 18 -21.97 11.94 6.03
N ASN A 19 -22.39 12.70 7.05
CA ASN A 19 -22.08 12.35 8.42
C ASN A 19 -22.91 11.12 8.85
N LYS A 20 -22.65 10.61 10.05
CA LYS A 20 -23.36 9.42 10.58
C LYS A 20 -24.88 9.60 10.69
N GLN A 21 -25.34 10.85 10.79
CA GLN A 21 -26.75 11.22 10.85
C GLN A 21 -27.38 11.44 9.46
N GLY A 22 -26.65 11.15 8.38
CA GLY A 22 -27.14 11.28 7.01
C GLY A 22 -27.12 12.70 6.45
N LYS A 23 -26.47 13.67 7.12
CA LYS A 23 -26.35 15.06 6.66
C LYS A 23 -25.14 15.24 5.76
N LEU A 24 -25.33 15.97 4.66
CA LEU A 24 -24.26 16.29 3.71
C LEU A 24 -23.13 17.12 4.34
N LEU A 25 -21.90 16.68 4.10
CA LEU A 25 -20.68 17.39 4.48
C LEU A 25 -20.11 18.16 3.28
N CYS A 26 -20.11 19.48 3.37
CA CYS A 26 -19.69 20.36 2.29
C CYS A 26 -18.22 20.80 2.40
N SER A 27 -17.66 20.89 3.61
CA SER A 27 -16.29 21.35 3.81
C SER A 27 -15.28 20.22 3.55
N ALA A 28 -14.08 20.55 3.10
CA ALA A 28 -13.01 19.55 2.92
C ALA A 28 -12.58 18.96 4.27
N ARG A 29 -12.51 19.79 5.32
CA ARG A 29 -12.14 19.38 6.68
C ARG A 29 -13.12 18.35 7.24
N ASP A 30 -14.42 18.62 7.20
CA ASP A 30 -15.42 17.72 7.78
C ASP A 30 -15.46 16.39 7.01
N ARG A 31 -15.22 16.44 5.69
CA ARG A 31 -15.09 15.25 4.87
C ARG A 31 -13.88 14.40 5.27
N LEU A 32 -12.71 15.02 5.49
CA LEU A 32 -11.52 14.33 5.98
C LEU A 32 -11.74 13.72 7.37
N GLU A 33 -12.39 14.45 8.28
CA GLU A 33 -12.70 13.95 9.62
C GLU A 33 -13.65 12.75 9.54
N ARG A 34 -14.70 12.84 8.72
CA ARG A 34 -15.61 11.71 8.47
C ARG A 34 -14.90 10.48 7.92
N PHE A 35 -13.89 10.66 7.06
CA PHE A 35 -13.05 9.56 6.59
C PHE A 35 -12.19 8.97 7.69
N ARG A 36 -11.54 9.82 8.50
CA ARG A 36 -10.76 9.39 9.65
C ARG A 36 -11.61 8.53 10.59
N GLU A 37 -12.80 9.01 10.95
CA GLU A 37 -13.75 8.27 11.78
C GLU A 37 -14.13 6.93 11.14
N PHE A 38 -14.53 6.94 9.85
CA PHE A 38 -14.95 5.73 9.13
C PHE A 38 -13.87 4.66 9.11
N PHE A 39 -12.64 5.02 8.72
CA PHE A 39 -11.54 4.07 8.63
C PHE A 39 -11.03 3.66 9.99
N SER A 40 -11.07 4.54 10.99
CA SER A 40 -10.73 4.16 12.36
C SER A 40 -11.67 3.07 12.86
N GLU A 41 -12.98 3.23 12.68
CA GLU A 41 -13.97 2.22 13.09
C GLU A 41 -13.87 0.93 12.28
N LEU A 42 -13.62 1.04 10.97
CA LEU A 42 -13.54 -0.10 10.08
C LEU A 42 -12.27 -0.93 10.30
N LEU A 43 -11.13 -0.28 10.56
CA LEU A 43 -9.82 -0.94 10.61
C LEU A 43 -9.37 -1.25 12.03
N ASN A 44 -9.73 -0.43 13.02
CA ASN A 44 -9.35 -0.61 14.42
C ASN A 44 -10.43 -1.36 15.21
N VAL A 45 -10.96 -2.44 14.63
CA VAL A 45 -11.90 -3.31 15.33
C VAL A 45 -11.14 -4.10 16.39
N ASN A 46 -11.41 -3.81 17.66
CA ASN A 46 -10.96 -4.64 18.77
C ASN A 46 -11.66 -6.00 18.65
N SER A 47 -11.01 -6.94 17.97
CA SER A 47 -11.43 -8.33 17.98
C SER A 47 -11.11 -8.89 19.36
N VAL A 48 -12.11 -9.49 20.01
CA VAL A 48 -11.87 -10.34 21.18
C VAL A 48 -11.24 -11.62 20.64
N ILE A 49 -9.91 -11.61 20.52
CA ILE A 49 -9.17 -12.80 20.13
C ILE A 49 -9.01 -13.62 21.40
N ASP A 50 -9.65 -14.79 21.43
CA ASP A 50 -9.47 -15.74 22.52
C ASP A 50 -7.99 -16.15 22.59
N PRO A 51 -7.29 -15.93 23.73
CA PRO A 51 -5.91 -16.36 23.89
C PRO A 51 -5.71 -17.86 23.63
N GLN A 52 -6.74 -18.69 23.82
CA GLN A 52 -6.71 -20.12 23.48
C GLN A 52 -6.61 -20.33 21.96
N VAL A 53 -7.34 -19.55 21.16
CA VAL A 53 -7.23 -19.62 19.69
C VAL A 53 -5.84 -19.19 19.22
N ILE A 54 -5.23 -18.19 19.86
CA ILE A 54 -3.85 -17.77 19.53
C ILE A 54 -2.85 -18.88 19.86
N SER A 55 -3.00 -19.56 21.00
CA SER A 55 -2.08 -20.64 21.38
C SER A 55 -2.23 -21.89 20.50
N GLU A 56 -3.38 -22.08 19.85
CA GLU A 56 -3.60 -23.10 18.83
C GLU A 56 -2.96 -22.76 17.46
N ILE A 57 -2.67 -21.48 17.19
CA ILE A 57 -1.96 -21.07 15.97
C ILE A 57 -0.52 -21.58 16.05
N GLN A 58 -0.26 -22.69 15.37
CA GLN A 58 1.09 -23.18 15.14
C GLN A 58 1.84 -22.15 14.28
N PRO A 59 2.96 -21.56 14.75
CA PRO A 59 3.77 -20.71 13.91
C PRO A 59 4.21 -21.51 12.68
N ALA A 60 4.19 -20.87 11.51
CA ALA A 60 4.63 -21.50 10.28
C ALA A 60 6.08 -22.00 10.49
N LYS A 61 6.27 -23.32 10.44
CA LYS A 61 7.60 -23.93 10.54
C LYS A 61 8.33 -23.69 9.23
N ILE A 62 8.99 -22.54 9.13
CA ILE A 62 9.98 -22.30 8.08
C ILE A 62 11.26 -23.07 8.43
N SER A 63 11.96 -23.58 7.42
CA SER A 63 13.23 -24.25 7.66
C SER A 63 14.27 -23.25 8.16
N ALA A 64 15.27 -23.70 8.92
CA ALA A 64 16.38 -22.84 9.34
C ALA A 64 17.08 -22.16 8.14
N ALA A 65 17.16 -22.86 7.01
CA ALA A 65 17.68 -22.31 5.77
C ALA A 65 16.83 -21.14 5.23
N GLU A 66 15.51 -21.23 5.33
CA GLU A 66 14.59 -20.19 4.88
C GLU A 66 14.59 -18.98 5.83
N GLN A 67 14.71 -19.21 7.14
CA GLN A 67 14.90 -18.13 8.10
C GLN A 67 16.18 -17.35 7.81
N ILE A 68 17.31 -18.06 7.65
CA ILE A 68 18.59 -17.43 7.28
C ILE A 68 18.48 -16.70 5.94
N ARG A 69 17.67 -17.18 4.99
CA ARG A 69 17.46 -16.51 3.72
C ARG A 69 16.73 -15.18 3.89
N GLN A 70 15.71 -15.11 4.75
CA GLN A 70 14.90 -13.92 4.99
C GLN A 70 15.65 -12.84 5.79
N GLU A 71 16.60 -13.23 6.62
CA GLU A 71 17.42 -12.29 7.43
C GLU A 71 18.59 -11.67 6.65
N LYS A 72 18.84 -12.12 5.41
CA LYS A 72 19.93 -11.60 4.58
C LYS A 72 19.61 -10.21 4.04
N LEU A 73 20.68 -9.43 3.88
CA LEU A 73 20.60 -8.14 3.21
C LEU A 73 20.19 -8.29 1.74
N PRO A 74 19.39 -7.36 1.21
CA PRO A 74 19.03 -7.32 -0.21
C PRO A 74 20.28 -7.34 -1.11
N THR A 75 20.35 -8.35 -1.97
CA THR A 75 21.47 -8.56 -2.89
C THR A 75 21.24 -7.82 -4.20
N MET A 76 22.33 -7.49 -4.89
CA MET A 76 22.24 -6.87 -6.22
C MET A 76 21.50 -7.76 -7.23
N ALA A 77 21.65 -9.09 -7.13
CA ALA A 77 20.97 -10.04 -8.02
C ALA A 77 19.45 -9.99 -7.82
N GLU A 78 18.97 -9.91 -6.58
CA GLU A 78 17.54 -9.76 -6.28
C GLU A 78 17.00 -8.44 -6.86
N VAL A 79 17.72 -7.33 -6.67
CA VAL A 79 17.31 -6.01 -7.16
C VAL A 79 17.36 -5.93 -8.69
N GLN A 80 18.21 -6.70 -9.37
CA GLN A 80 18.21 -6.83 -10.83
C GLN A 80 17.02 -7.62 -11.35
N ILE A 81 16.63 -8.69 -10.66
CA ILE A 81 15.55 -9.57 -11.09
C ILE A 81 14.19 -8.94 -10.82
N ALA A 82 14.01 -8.26 -9.68
CA ALA A 82 12.72 -7.74 -9.24
C ALA A 82 11.99 -6.91 -10.31
N PRO A 83 12.61 -5.88 -10.94
CA PRO A 83 11.95 -5.10 -11.98
C PRO A 83 11.50 -5.93 -13.18
N THR A 84 12.22 -6.99 -13.54
CA THR A 84 11.87 -7.86 -14.68
C THR A 84 10.60 -8.67 -14.42
N GLN A 85 10.34 -9.03 -13.16
CA GLN A 85 9.13 -9.73 -12.73
C GLN A 85 7.92 -8.78 -12.61
N MET A 86 8.16 -7.48 -12.53
CA MET A 86 7.10 -6.47 -12.44
C MET A 86 6.49 -6.15 -13.81
N LYS A 87 5.16 -6.02 -13.83
CA LYS A 87 4.41 -5.59 -15.01
C LYS A 87 4.71 -4.13 -15.34
N SER A 88 4.95 -3.85 -16.62
CA SER A 88 5.11 -2.49 -17.16
C SER A 88 3.85 -1.64 -16.97
N GLY A 89 4.01 -0.31 -16.92
CA GLY A 89 2.94 0.65 -16.66
C GLY A 89 2.41 0.64 -15.22
N LYS A 90 3.16 0.06 -14.27
CA LYS A 90 2.94 0.22 -12.83
C LYS A 90 3.83 1.36 -12.32
N ALA A 91 3.27 2.20 -11.46
CA ALA A 91 3.98 3.29 -10.80
C ALA A 91 3.43 3.46 -9.39
N GLY A 92 4.26 4.00 -8.50
CA GLY A 92 3.84 4.57 -7.23
C GLY A 92 3.18 5.93 -7.42
N ASN A 93 3.02 6.66 -6.32
CA ASN A 93 2.49 8.02 -6.32
C ASN A 93 3.50 9.05 -6.83
N ASP A 94 4.78 8.67 -6.91
CA ASP A 94 5.97 9.47 -7.22
C ASP A 94 6.32 9.51 -8.71
N GLU A 95 5.41 9.06 -9.59
CA GLU A 95 5.60 8.96 -11.04
C GLU A 95 6.76 8.03 -11.49
N ILE A 96 7.43 7.36 -10.53
CA ILE A 96 8.49 6.40 -10.83
C ILE A 96 7.84 5.12 -11.32
N THR A 97 7.89 4.92 -12.64
CA THR A 97 7.36 3.72 -13.28
C THR A 97 8.36 2.57 -13.23
N VAL A 98 7.86 1.34 -13.25
CA VAL A 98 8.67 0.13 -13.47
C VAL A 98 9.48 0.23 -14.77
N ASP A 99 8.94 0.89 -15.79
CA ASP A 99 9.62 1.08 -17.07
C ASP A 99 10.83 2.01 -16.93
N LEU A 100 10.74 3.05 -16.11
CA LEU A 100 11.86 3.92 -15.78
C LEU A 100 12.95 3.17 -15.01
N LEU A 101 12.56 2.32 -14.05
CA LEU A 101 13.50 1.47 -13.30
C LEU A 101 14.24 0.50 -14.23
N LYS A 102 13.54 -0.11 -15.20
CA LYS A 102 14.14 -0.98 -16.21
C LYS A 102 15.09 -0.21 -17.14
N ALA A 103 14.70 0.98 -17.57
CA ALA A 103 15.49 1.82 -18.48
C ALA A 103 16.74 2.44 -17.80
N GLY A 104 16.66 2.70 -16.49
CA GLY A 104 17.75 3.30 -15.71
C GLY A 104 19.00 2.43 -15.57
N GLY A 105 18.88 1.13 -15.85
CA GLY A 105 20.01 0.20 -15.88
C GLY A 105 20.76 0.09 -14.55
N THR A 106 22.02 -0.37 -14.62
CA THR A 106 22.85 -0.67 -13.44
C THR A 106 22.97 0.48 -12.43
N PRO A 107 23.15 1.76 -12.82
CA PRO A 107 23.27 2.86 -11.85
C PRO A 107 22.04 2.99 -10.94
N VAL A 108 20.82 2.96 -11.50
CA VAL A 108 19.58 3.05 -10.73
C VAL A 108 19.41 1.83 -9.81
N LEU A 109 19.73 0.64 -10.31
CA LEU A 109 19.63 -0.59 -9.51
C LEU A 109 20.62 -0.62 -8.34
N LYS A 110 21.84 -0.07 -8.52
CA LYS A 110 22.81 0.05 -7.43
C LYS A 110 22.33 1.01 -6.36
N TRP A 111 21.77 2.14 -6.76
CA TRP A 111 21.19 3.10 -5.82
C TRP A 111 20.01 2.49 -5.05
N LEU A 112 19.11 1.76 -5.72
CA LEU A 112 18.01 1.04 -5.06
C LEU A 112 18.52 -0.01 -4.07
N GLN A 113 19.56 -0.76 -4.43
CA GLN A 113 20.14 -1.75 -3.51
C GLN A 113 20.71 -1.10 -2.25
N GLN A 114 21.39 0.05 -2.39
CA GLN A 114 21.86 0.82 -1.24
C GLN A 114 20.70 1.29 -0.36
N LEU A 115 19.66 1.88 -0.97
CA LEU A 115 18.45 2.30 -0.26
C LEU A 115 17.83 1.14 0.55
N PHE A 116 17.64 -0.03 -0.08
CA PHE A 116 17.04 -1.17 0.61
C PHE A 116 17.94 -1.73 1.72
N VAL A 117 19.25 -1.77 1.52
CA VAL A 117 20.21 -2.20 2.55
C VAL A 117 20.20 -1.24 3.75
N ASP A 118 20.15 0.06 3.49
CA ASP A 118 20.13 1.07 4.55
C ASP A 118 18.83 1.02 5.35
N THR A 119 17.68 0.95 4.68
CA THR A 119 16.39 0.73 5.34
C THR A 119 16.37 -0.57 6.15
N TRP A 120 16.94 -1.65 5.62
CA TRP A 120 16.97 -2.94 6.32
C TRP A 120 17.85 -2.91 7.58
N LYS A 121 19.01 -2.23 7.53
CA LYS A 121 19.94 -2.15 8.67
C LYS A 121 19.47 -1.22 9.77
N HIS A 122 18.84 -0.11 9.39
CA HIS A 122 18.48 0.95 10.32
C HIS A 122 17.02 0.89 10.76
N GLU A 123 16.20 0.06 10.11
CA GLU A 123 14.75 -0.02 10.34
C GLU A 123 14.04 1.33 10.14
N ILE A 124 14.62 2.20 9.31
CA ILE A 124 14.09 3.53 8.97
C ILE A 124 13.65 3.51 7.50
N SER A 125 12.34 3.61 7.28
CA SER A 125 11.75 3.85 5.97
C SER A 125 11.80 5.33 5.61
N VAL A 126 11.76 5.64 4.32
CA VAL A 126 11.51 7.02 3.89
C VAL A 126 10.10 7.46 4.31
N GLU A 127 9.93 8.73 4.66
CA GLU A 127 8.66 9.27 5.17
C GLU A 127 7.52 9.06 4.18
N ASP A 128 7.78 9.23 2.89
CA ASP A 128 6.79 9.05 1.82
C ASP A 128 6.19 7.64 1.76
N TRP A 129 6.89 6.61 2.25
CA TRP A 129 6.33 5.24 2.31
C TRP A 129 5.28 5.08 3.40
N SER A 130 5.25 5.99 4.39
CA SER A 130 4.20 6.04 5.41
C SER A 130 2.95 6.79 4.93
N LEU A 131 3.03 7.49 3.79
CA LEU A 131 1.93 8.22 3.21
C LEU A 131 1.10 7.33 2.28
N ALA A 132 -0.22 7.42 2.39
CA ALA A 132 -1.15 6.69 1.53
C ALA A 132 -2.13 7.64 0.84
N ILE A 133 -2.36 7.41 -0.47
CA ILE A 133 -3.43 8.08 -1.20
C ILE A 133 -4.70 7.24 -1.08
N LEU A 134 -5.74 7.82 -0.50
CA LEU A 134 -7.02 7.18 -0.37
C LEU A 134 -7.86 7.39 -1.64
N ILE A 135 -7.90 6.37 -2.51
CA ILE A 135 -8.78 6.37 -3.68
C ILE A 135 -10.01 5.50 -3.41
N ARG A 136 -11.20 6.11 -3.45
CA ARG A 136 -12.46 5.37 -3.34
C ARG A 136 -12.75 4.62 -4.64
N LEU A 137 -12.73 3.29 -4.56
CA LEU A 137 -13.16 2.41 -5.64
C LEU A 137 -14.48 1.74 -5.24
N PHE A 138 -15.57 2.14 -5.88
CA PHE A 138 -16.87 1.55 -5.63
C PHE A 138 -17.01 0.22 -6.37
N LYS A 139 -17.37 -0.85 -5.65
CA LYS A 139 -17.93 -2.04 -6.28
C LYS A 139 -19.29 -1.69 -6.91
N LYS A 140 -19.76 -2.50 -7.85
CA LYS A 140 -21.09 -2.33 -8.47
C LYS A 140 -22.16 -2.43 -7.37
N GLY A 141 -22.95 -1.37 -7.18
CA GLY A 141 -23.95 -1.27 -6.11
C GLY A 141 -23.99 0.11 -5.46
N ASP A 142 -24.48 0.17 -4.22
CA ASP A 142 -24.60 1.41 -3.45
C ASP A 142 -23.24 2.06 -3.16
N LYS A 143 -23.19 3.39 -3.33
CA LYS A 143 -21.95 4.20 -3.29
C LYS A 143 -21.91 5.20 -2.13
N LYS A 144 -22.78 5.02 -1.12
CA LYS A 144 -22.89 5.95 0.02
C LYS A 144 -21.84 5.62 1.08
N VAL A 145 -21.22 6.67 1.65
CA VAL A 145 -20.31 6.64 2.81
C VAL A 145 -20.87 7.56 3.87
#